data_AF-A0A521W2R8-F1
#
_entry.id   AF-A0A521W2R8-F1
#
_cell.length_a   1.000
_cell.length_b   1.000
_cell.length_c   1.000
_cell.angle_alpha   90.00
_cell.angle_beta   90.00
_cell.angle_gamma   90.00
#
_symmetry.space_group_name_H-M   'P 1'
#
loop_
_entity.id
_entity.type
_entity.pdbx_description
1 polymer ?
#
loop_
_entity_poly.entity_id
_entity_poly.type
_entity_poly.pdbx_seq_one_letter_code
_entity_poly.pdbx_strand_id
1 'polypeptide(L)'
;AGLRTWNKSNPFPEEINRQLTSRLTDFHFAPTEWARKNLLSEGIPPGTIFVTGNTVIDSLLLTAKENYQFTNQKLQELDFNNKKVMLLTSHRRENFGDPMREVFLACREIVKKNPDVELVYPVHPNPNVQKAAHEIFGNVPRVHLVEPLDYRQFVHLMKRCYLILTDSGGVQEEAPSLGKPVLVLRSTTERPEAIEAGTAMLVGTSGETIVKQTQSLLDDKAVYARMASNVNPYGDGKAGERIVNIVLNALSTER
;
A
#
# COMPACT_ATOMS: atom_id res chain seq x y z
N ALA A 1 -6.04 1.89 15.89
CA ALA A 1 -6.26 0.82 16.89
C ALA A 1 -6.96 -0.38 16.25
N GLY A 2 -6.81 -1.60 16.79
CA GLY A 2 -7.64 -2.76 16.40
C GLY A 2 -7.20 -3.60 15.19
N LEU A 3 -6.08 -3.31 14.54
CA LEU A 3 -5.50 -4.23 13.54
C LEU A 3 -4.93 -5.47 14.24
N ARG A 4 -5.29 -6.67 13.77
CA ARG A 4 -4.90 -7.94 14.39
C ARG A 4 -4.51 -8.98 13.35
N THR A 5 -3.43 -9.70 13.64
CA THR A 5 -3.10 -10.97 12.96
C THR A 5 -3.36 -12.18 13.85
N TRP A 6 -3.53 -11.98 15.17
CA TRP A 6 -3.67 -13.04 16.18
C TRP A 6 -2.48 -13.99 16.28
N ASN A 7 -1.39 -13.67 15.58
CA ASN A 7 -0.15 -14.41 15.61
C ASN A 7 0.93 -13.53 16.20
N LYS A 8 1.25 -13.75 17.48
CA LYS A 8 2.27 -13.00 18.22
C LYS A 8 3.66 -13.02 17.55
N SER A 9 3.93 -14.05 16.73
CA SER A 9 5.21 -14.22 16.04
C SER A 9 5.19 -13.63 14.63
N ASN A 10 4.04 -13.15 14.13
CA ASN A 10 3.92 -12.62 12.78
C ASN A 10 2.77 -11.59 12.62
N PRO A 11 3.06 -10.31 12.42
CA PRO A 11 4.38 -9.67 12.45
C PRO A 11 4.89 -9.50 13.89
N PHE A 12 6.19 -9.78 14.10
CA PHE A 12 6.86 -9.62 15.39
C PHE A 12 7.82 -8.42 15.34
N PRO A 13 7.75 -7.47 16.31
CA PRO A 13 6.93 -7.47 17.52
C PRO A 13 5.58 -6.75 17.40
N GLU A 14 5.18 -6.34 16.20
CA GLU A 14 4.09 -5.38 15.99
C GLU A 14 2.72 -5.87 16.47
N GLU A 15 2.43 -7.16 16.36
CA GLU A 15 1.16 -7.72 16.87
C GLU A 15 1.08 -7.57 18.40
N ILE A 16 2.14 -7.93 19.11
CA ILE A 16 2.23 -7.82 20.58
C ILE A 16 2.11 -6.36 21.00
N ASN A 17 2.85 -5.46 20.34
CA ASN A 17 2.83 -4.04 20.65
C ASN A 17 1.41 -3.46 20.53
N ARG A 18 0.68 -3.81 19.47
CA ARG A 18 -0.69 -3.30 19.25
C ARG A 18 -1.68 -3.87 20.27
N GLN A 19 -1.57 -5.13 20.64
CA GLN A 19 -2.44 -5.73 21.67
C GLN A 19 -2.16 -5.13 23.05
N LEU A 20 -0.89 -5.00 23.46
CA LEU A 20 -0.51 -4.38 24.73
C LEU A 20 -0.99 -2.93 24.82
N THR A 21 -0.75 -2.13 23.78
CA THR A 21 -1.19 -0.73 23.73
C THR A 21 -2.71 -0.60 23.90
N SER A 22 -3.48 -1.52 23.32
CA SER A 22 -4.95 -1.51 23.42
C SER A 22 -5.45 -1.76 24.86
N ARG A 23 -4.63 -2.31 25.76
CA ARG A 23 -4.99 -2.49 27.17
C ARG A 23 -4.68 -1.28 28.04
N LEU A 24 -3.85 -0.37 27.53
CA LEU A 24 -3.33 0.78 28.27
C LEU A 24 -3.96 2.11 27.84
N THR A 25 -4.82 2.11 26.81
CA THR A 25 -5.32 3.33 26.17
C THR A 25 -6.79 3.58 26.51
N ASP A 26 -7.16 4.84 26.74
CA ASP A 26 -8.55 5.24 27.02
C ASP A 26 -9.38 5.49 25.75
N PHE A 27 -8.74 5.89 24.64
CA PHE A 27 -9.38 6.16 23.35
C PHE A 27 -8.83 5.27 22.23
N HIS A 28 -9.70 4.54 21.56
CA HIS A 28 -9.33 3.67 20.45
C HIS A 28 -9.86 4.24 19.13
N PHE A 29 -8.99 4.92 18.39
CA PHE A 29 -9.30 5.36 17.03
C PHE A 29 -9.04 4.21 16.05
N ALA A 30 -10.10 3.49 15.70
CA ALA A 30 -10.07 2.38 14.77
C ALA A 30 -10.20 2.90 13.32
N PRO A 31 -9.40 2.41 12.36
CA PRO A 31 -9.51 2.85 10.97
C PRO A 31 -10.77 2.32 10.28
N THR A 32 -11.25 1.14 10.68
CA THR A 32 -12.37 0.43 10.04
C THR A 32 -13.30 -0.20 11.08
N GLU A 33 -14.51 -0.58 10.66
CA GLU A 33 -15.42 -1.40 11.48
C GLU A 33 -14.81 -2.77 11.81
N TRP A 34 -13.97 -3.32 10.93
CA TRP A 34 -13.25 -4.56 11.20
C TRP A 34 -12.30 -4.40 12.38
N ALA A 35 -11.51 -3.34 12.39
CA ALA A 35 -10.61 -3.05 13.49
C ALA A 35 -11.38 -2.78 14.80
N ARG A 36 -12.56 -2.15 14.72
CA ARG A 36 -13.47 -2.03 15.87
C ARG A 36 -13.95 -3.39 16.37
N LYS A 37 -14.38 -4.30 15.49
CA LYS A 37 -14.81 -5.67 15.87
C LYS A 37 -13.71 -6.44 16.59
N ASN A 38 -12.46 -6.33 16.12
CA ASN A 38 -11.32 -6.95 16.80
C ASN A 38 -11.16 -6.45 18.25
N LEU A 39 -11.25 -5.14 18.48
CA LEU A 39 -11.18 -4.56 19.84
C LEU A 39 -12.35 -5.04 20.72
N LEU A 40 -13.57 -5.09 20.15
CA LEU A 40 -14.74 -5.61 20.85
C LEU A 40 -14.56 -7.08 21.25
N SER A 41 -13.99 -7.92 20.37
CA SER A 41 -13.69 -9.33 20.70
C SER A 41 -12.63 -9.50 21.79
N GLU A 42 -11.81 -8.48 22.03
CA GLU A 42 -10.84 -8.45 23.12
C GLU A 42 -11.45 -7.95 24.44
N GLY A 43 -12.73 -7.58 24.46
CA GLY A 43 -13.40 -7.03 25.63
C GLY A 43 -13.08 -5.55 25.89
N ILE A 44 -12.58 -4.82 24.89
CA ILE A 44 -12.44 -3.37 25.00
C ILE A 44 -13.84 -2.73 25.05
N PRO A 45 -14.14 -1.83 26.01
CA PRO A 45 -15.46 -1.23 26.15
C PRO A 45 -15.94 -0.53 24.87
N PRO A 46 -17.18 -0.74 24.40
CA PRO A 46 -17.67 -0.12 23.16
C PRO A 46 -17.61 1.42 23.17
N GLY A 47 -17.82 2.05 24.33
CA GLY A 47 -17.82 3.50 24.49
C GLY A 47 -16.44 4.16 24.33
N THR A 48 -15.37 3.37 24.26
CA THR A 48 -14.00 3.88 24.06
C THR A 48 -13.47 3.64 22.65
N ILE A 49 -14.29 3.08 21.75
CA ILE A 49 -13.87 2.71 20.39
C ILE A 49 -14.60 3.55 19.34
N PHE A 50 -13.83 4.25 18.52
CA PHE A 50 -14.33 5.19 17.51
C PHE A 50 -13.79 4.82 16.14
N VAL A 51 -14.67 4.56 15.18
CA VAL A 51 -14.25 4.37 13.78
C VAL A 51 -14.05 5.73 13.15
N THR A 52 -12.81 6.03 12.79
CA THR A 52 -12.38 7.37 12.35
C THR A 52 -11.87 7.40 10.90
N GLY A 53 -11.54 6.24 10.33
CA GLY A 53 -10.64 6.17 9.17
C GLY A 53 -9.17 6.21 9.61
N ASN A 54 -8.26 6.01 8.67
CA ASN A 54 -6.83 6.09 8.90
C ASN A 54 -6.31 7.48 8.50
N THR A 55 -5.56 8.12 9.40
CA THR A 55 -4.94 9.43 9.19
C THR A 55 -3.88 9.45 8.08
N VAL A 56 -3.42 8.28 7.63
CA VAL A 56 -2.57 8.19 6.44
C VAL A 56 -3.28 8.74 5.20
N ILE A 57 -4.61 8.60 5.11
CA ILE A 57 -5.39 9.14 3.99
C ILE A 57 -5.44 10.67 4.04
N ASP A 58 -5.53 11.25 5.24
CA ASP A 58 -5.47 12.71 5.44
C ASP A 58 -4.13 13.24 4.91
N SER A 59 -3.01 12.67 5.35
CA SER A 59 -1.65 13.03 4.92
C SER A 59 -1.44 12.85 3.41
N LEU A 60 -1.94 11.74 2.87
CA LEU A 60 -1.87 11.41 1.45
C LEU A 60 -2.59 12.46 0.61
N LEU A 61 -3.85 12.78 0.94
CA LEU A 61 -4.66 13.71 0.16
C LEU A 61 -4.15 15.15 0.27
N LEU A 62 -3.57 15.53 1.41
CA LEU A 62 -2.88 16.82 1.55
C LEU A 62 -1.66 16.88 0.63
N THR A 63 -0.80 15.87 0.68
CA THR A 63 0.43 15.78 -0.14
C THR A 63 0.10 15.73 -1.63
N ALA A 64 -0.90 14.94 -2.03
CA ALA A 64 -1.26 14.71 -3.42
C ALA A 64 -1.86 15.94 -4.12
N LYS A 65 -2.34 16.96 -3.39
CA LYS A 65 -2.92 18.19 -3.97
C LYS A 65 -1.88 19.09 -4.61
N GLU A 66 -0.62 18.96 -4.22
CA GLU A 66 0.44 19.84 -4.69
C GLU A 66 0.76 19.64 -6.17
N ASN A 67 1.09 20.73 -6.87
CA ASN A 67 1.77 20.61 -8.15
C ASN A 67 3.23 20.29 -7.90
N TYR A 68 3.65 19.09 -8.27
CA TYR A 68 4.95 18.55 -7.87
C TYR A 68 5.84 18.27 -9.07
N GLN A 69 7.11 18.59 -8.95
CA GLN A 69 8.14 18.15 -9.88
C GLN A 69 9.09 17.24 -9.12
N PHE A 70 9.35 16.05 -9.67
CA PHE A 70 10.29 15.12 -9.06
C PHE A 70 11.67 15.77 -8.98
N THR A 71 12.39 15.54 -7.89
CA THR A 71 13.81 15.92 -7.80
C THR A 71 14.71 14.83 -8.39
N ASN A 72 14.24 13.57 -8.41
CA ASN A 72 14.91 12.47 -9.08
C ASN A 72 14.81 12.59 -10.61
N GLN A 73 15.96 12.73 -11.28
CA GLN A 73 16.05 12.90 -12.73
C GLN A 73 15.39 11.77 -13.53
N LYS A 74 15.59 10.50 -13.14
CA LYS A 74 14.96 9.36 -13.82
C LYS A 74 13.44 9.45 -13.80
N LEU A 75 12.85 9.98 -12.72
CA LEU A 75 11.41 10.17 -12.62
C LEU A 75 10.90 11.38 -13.42
N GLN A 76 11.72 12.41 -13.60
CA GLN A 76 11.36 13.57 -14.44
C GLN A 76 11.26 13.19 -15.93
N GLU A 77 12.09 12.25 -16.37
CA GLU A 77 12.17 11.80 -17.77
C GLU A 77 11.03 10.84 -18.17
N LEU A 78 10.24 10.35 -17.21
CA LEU A 78 9.14 9.43 -17.49
C LEU A 78 7.93 10.12 -18.12
N ASP A 79 7.41 9.53 -19.18
CA ASP A 79 6.17 9.95 -19.80
C ASP A 79 4.94 9.28 -19.16
N PHE A 80 4.52 9.81 -18.02
CA PHE A 80 3.33 9.32 -17.31
C PHE A 80 2.01 9.49 -18.09
N ASN A 81 1.98 10.29 -19.17
CA ASN A 81 0.76 10.56 -19.92
C ASN A 81 0.54 9.55 -21.04
N ASN A 82 1.60 9.09 -21.69
CA ASN A 82 1.51 8.16 -22.82
C ASN A 82 1.97 6.74 -22.47
N LYS A 83 2.58 6.52 -21.30
CA LYS A 83 3.05 5.21 -20.84
C LYS A 83 2.29 4.75 -19.61
N LYS A 84 2.09 3.43 -19.53
CA LYS A 84 1.55 2.77 -18.33
C LYS A 84 2.69 2.48 -17.37
N VAL A 85 2.98 3.43 -16.48
CA VAL A 85 4.04 3.27 -15.47
C VAL A 85 3.55 2.35 -14.35
N MET A 86 4.19 1.20 -14.16
CA MET A 86 3.99 0.33 -13.01
C MET A 86 4.95 0.73 -11.89
N LEU A 87 4.44 0.81 -10.65
CA LEU A 87 5.26 0.99 -9.47
C LEU A 87 5.43 -0.35 -8.75
N LEU A 88 6.67 -0.77 -8.53
CA LEU A 88 7.00 -1.91 -7.69
C LEU A 88 7.55 -1.44 -6.35
N THR A 89 7.09 -2.04 -5.26
CA THR A 89 7.75 -1.96 -3.96
C THR A 89 7.81 -3.35 -3.32
N SER A 90 8.99 -3.77 -2.90
CA SER A 90 9.19 -5.05 -2.21
C SER A 90 10.26 -4.87 -1.13
N HIS A 91 9.87 -5.04 0.13
CA HIS A 91 10.71 -4.78 1.32
C HIS A 91 10.48 -5.77 2.46
N ARG A 92 9.45 -6.61 2.37
CA ARG A 92 9.13 -7.59 3.40
C ARG A 92 10.15 -8.72 3.41
N ARG A 93 10.64 -9.07 4.60
CA ARG A 93 11.67 -10.12 4.76
C ARG A 93 11.17 -11.48 4.29
N GLU A 94 9.88 -11.77 4.45
CA GLU A 94 9.28 -13.02 3.96
C GLU A 94 9.39 -13.20 2.45
N ASN A 95 9.59 -12.11 1.69
CA ASN A 95 9.76 -12.17 0.24
C ASN A 95 11.22 -12.32 -0.19
N PHE A 96 12.21 -12.15 0.70
CA PHE A 96 13.62 -12.18 0.31
C PHE A 96 14.04 -13.56 -0.21
N GLY A 97 14.94 -13.57 -1.20
CA GLY A 97 15.37 -14.79 -1.88
C GLY A 97 14.51 -15.09 -3.11
N ASP A 98 14.18 -16.36 -3.30
CA ASP A 98 13.49 -16.85 -4.51
C ASP A 98 12.13 -16.17 -4.76
N PRO A 99 11.26 -15.93 -3.76
CA PRO A 99 9.98 -15.27 -3.99
C PRO A 99 10.13 -13.88 -4.63
N MET A 100 11.09 -13.08 -4.17
CA MET A 100 11.39 -11.76 -4.75
C MET A 100 11.97 -11.87 -6.16
N ARG A 101 12.81 -12.87 -6.42
CA ARG A 101 13.35 -13.10 -7.77
C ARG A 101 12.22 -13.46 -8.74
N GLU A 102 11.26 -14.29 -8.33
CA GLU A 102 10.06 -14.61 -9.11
C GLU A 102 9.23 -13.36 -9.44
N VAL A 103 9.01 -12.48 -8.46
CA VAL A 103 8.36 -11.17 -8.68
C VAL A 103 9.13 -10.35 -9.71
N PHE A 104 10.46 -10.27 -9.59
CA PHE A 104 11.28 -9.47 -10.51
C PHE A 104 11.26 -10.03 -11.94
N LEU A 105 11.35 -11.35 -12.08
CA LEU A 105 11.25 -12.04 -13.37
C LEU A 105 9.88 -11.81 -14.03
N ALA A 106 8.79 -11.88 -13.25
CA ALA A 106 7.44 -11.57 -13.72
C ALA A 106 7.32 -10.13 -14.20
N CYS A 107 7.81 -9.16 -13.42
CA CYS A 107 7.81 -7.75 -13.81
C CYS A 107 8.61 -7.51 -15.10
N ARG A 108 9.79 -8.16 -15.24
CA ARG A 108 10.60 -8.10 -16.45
C ARG A 108 9.84 -8.66 -17.66
N GLU A 109 9.13 -9.77 -17.49
CA GLU A 109 8.31 -10.36 -18.54
C GLU A 109 7.17 -9.43 -18.97
N ILE A 110 6.47 -8.80 -18.02
CA ILE A 110 5.40 -7.84 -18.30
C ILE A 110 5.93 -6.65 -19.11
N VAL A 111 7.04 -6.05 -18.69
CA VAL A 111 7.68 -4.94 -19.43
C VAL A 111 8.10 -5.39 -20.82
N LYS A 112 8.66 -6.60 -20.96
CA LYS A 112 9.06 -7.15 -22.27
C LYS A 112 7.87 -7.32 -23.21
N LYS A 113 6.74 -7.84 -22.71
CA LYS A 113 5.53 -8.10 -23.51
C LYS A 113 4.75 -6.84 -23.92
N ASN A 114 4.87 -5.76 -23.15
CA ASN A 114 4.04 -4.57 -23.33
C ASN A 114 4.92 -3.33 -23.63
N PRO A 115 5.11 -2.92 -24.90
CA PRO A 115 5.99 -1.80 -25.29
C PRO A 115 5.63 -0.42 -24.72
N ASP A 116 4.39 -0.24 -24.28
CA ASP A 116 3.84 0.97 -23.65
C ASP A 116 3.99 0.97 -22.12
N VAL A 117 4.51 -0.11 -21.53
CA VAL A 117 4.69 -0.25 -20.08
C VAL A 117 6.12 0.08 -19.68
N GLU A 118 6.25 0.77 -18.55
CA GLU A 118 7.52 1.03 -17.86
C GLU A 118 7.40 0.62 -16.40
N LEU A 119 8.50 0.24 -15.78
CA LEU A 119 8.53 -0.15 -14.37
C LEU A 119 9.43 0.81 -13.60
N VAL A 120 8.93 1.35 -12.50
CA VAL A 120 9.73 2.08 -11.51
C VAL A 120 9.85 1.24 -10.26
N TYR A 121 11.08 1.03 -9.78
CA TYR A 121 11.34 0.34 -8.54
C TYR A 121 12.30 1.15 -7.65
N PRO A 122 11.79 1.80 -6.59
CA PRO A 122 12.62 2.33 -5.50
C PRO A 122 13.26 1.16 -4.74
N VAL A 123 14.54 0.90 -5.02
CA VAL A 123 15.21 -0.33 -4.58
C VAL A 123 15.47 -0.28 -3.09
N HIS A 124 15.08 -1.34 -2.37
CA HIS A 124 15.33 -1.43 -0.94
C HIS A 124 16.84 -1.40 -0.66
N PRO A 125 17.32 -0.71 0.40
CA PRO A 125 18.76 -0.55 0.70
C PRO A 125 19.47 -1.86 1.12
N ASN A 126 18.77 -3.00 1.16
CA ASN A 126 19.38 -4.26 1.53
C ASN A 126 20.27 -4.76 0.37
N PRO A 127 21.56 -5.04 0.60
CA PRO A 127 22.48 -5.44 -0.47
C PRO A 127 22.03 -6.67 -1.27
N ASN A 128 21.36 -7.63 -0.63
CA ASN A 128 20.85 -8.83 -1.32
C ASN A 128 19.71 -8.47 -2.29
N VAL A 129 18.86 -7.51 -1.89
CA VAL A 129 17.77 -7.01 -2.73
C VAL A 129 18.33 -6.19 -3.89
N GLN A 130 19.28 -5.29 -3.63
CA GLN A 130 19.95 -4.52 -4.67
C GLN A 130 20.63 -5.43 -5.70
N LYS A 131 21.39 -6.43 -5.24
CA LYS A 131 22.07 -7.39 -6.11
C LYS A 131 21.08 -8.11 -7.03
N ALA A 132 19.99 -8.64 -6.48
CA ALA A 132 18.97 -9.33 -7.27
C ALA A 132 18.26 -8.39 -8.27
N ALA A 133 17.96 -7.16 -7.85
CA ALA A 133 17.33 -6.16 -8.71
C ALA A 133 18.23 -5.79 -9.90
N HIS A 134 19.52 -5.50 -9.65
CA HIS A 134 20.48 -5.16 -10.70
C HIS A 134 20.79 -6.35 -11.62
N GLU A 135 20.86 -7.58 -11.10
CA GLU A 135 21.06 -8.79 -11.90
C GLU A 135 19.91 -9.00 -12.90
N ILE A 136 18.66 -8.82 -12.46
CA ILE A 136 17.46 -9.11 -13.28
C ILE A 136 17.07 -7.94 -14.18
N PHE A 137 17.18 -6.70 -13.67
CA PHE A 137 16.69 -5.49 -14.34
C PHE A 137 17.78 -4.59 -14.93
N GLY A 138 19.06 -4.76 -14.58
CA GLY A 138 20.11 -3.79 -14.89
C GLY A 138 20.29 -3.46 -16.37
N ASN A 139 19.92 -4.38 -17.26
CA ASN A 139 20.00 -4.22 -18.72
C ASN A 139 18.62 -4.15 -19.39
N VAL A 140 17.56 -3.78 -18.65
CA VAL A 140 16.20 -3.67 -19.18
C VAL A 140 15.84 -2.18 -19.33
N PRO A 141 15.86 -1.59 -20.54
CA PRO A 141 15.80 -0.14 -20.74
C PRO A 141 14.56 0.56 -20.16
N ARG A 142 13.43 -0.16 -20.04
CA ARG A 142 12.15 0.36 -19.51
C ARG A 142 11.91 -0.01 -18.05
N VAL A 143 12.97 -0.41 -17.34
CA VAL A 143 12.95 -0.62 -15.89
C VAL A 143 13.87 0.40 -15.23
N HIS A 144 13.29 1.21 -14.37
CA HIS A 144 13.91 2.34 -13.71
C HIS A 144 14.17 2.00 -12.25
N LEU A 145 15.37 1.50 -11.98
CA LEU A 145 15.87 1.35 -10.62
C LEU A 145 16.26 2.74 -10.09
N VAL A 146 15.59 3.16 -9.02
CA VAL A 146 15.84 4.44 -8.34
C VAL A 146 16.16 4.20 -6.86
N GLU A 147 16.82 5.18 -6.24
CA GLU A 147 17.04 5.16 -4.79
C GLU A 147 15.71 5.26 -4.03
N PRO A 148 15.66 4.82 -2.75
CA PRO A 148 14.51 5.03 -1.88
C PRO A 148 14.02 6.48 -1.92
N LEU A 149 12.72 6.65 -2.14
CA LEU A 149 12.08 7.96 -2.27
C LEU A 149 11.60 8.45 -0.90
N ASP A 150 11.68 9.76 -0.68
CA ASP A 150 10.93 10.38 0.42
C ASP A 150 9.42 10.28 0.19
N TYR A 151 8.65 10.51 1.25
CA TYR A 151 7.19 10.36 1.22
C TYR A 151 6.52 11.21 0.14
N ARG A 152 6.98 12.45 -0.06
CA ARG A 152 6.39 13.37 -1.03
C ARG A 152 6.62 12.88 -2.46
N GLN A 153 7.85 12.51 -2.81
CA GLN A 153 8.17 11.89 -4.09
C GLN A 153 7.35 10.61 -4.30
N PHE A 154 7.27 9.76 -3.28
CA PHE A 154 6.55 8.50 -3.36
C PHE A 154 5.05 8.68 -3.62
N VAL A 155 4.39 9.62 -2.91
CA VAL A 155 2.97 9.95 -3.13
C VAL A 155 2.72 10.44 -4.55
N HIS A 156 3.59 11.31 -5.09
CA HIS A 156 3.42 11.79 -6.46
C HIS A 156 3.72 10.72 -7.51
N LEU A 157 4.61 9.77 -7.23
CA LEU A 157 4.82 8.59 -8.07
C LEU A 157 3.59 7.68 -8.06
N MET A 158 3.02 7.38 -6.88
CA MET A 158 1.76 6.63 -6.77
C MET A 158 0.63 7.34 -7.54
N LYS A 159 0.48 8.66 -7.38
CA LYS A 159 -0.57 9.44 -8.05
C LYS A 159 -0.48 9.35 -9.58
N ARG A 160 0.73 9.24 -10.13
CA ARG A 160 0.97 9.24 -11.58
C ARG A 160 1.10 7.85 -12.19
N CYS A 161 1.42 6.82 -11.41
CA CYS A 161 1.51 5.46 -11.93
C CYS A 161 0.15 4.95 -12.41
N TYR A 162 0.19 3.92 -13.25
CA TYR A 162 -0.98 3.21 -13.76
C TYR A 162 -1.48 2.18 -12.75
N LEU A 163 -0.60 1.35 -12.21
CA LEU A 163 -0.90 0.35 -11.18
C LEU A 163 0.31 0.10 -10.28
N ILE A 164 0.08 -0.54 -9.13
CA ILE A 164 1.12 -0.79 -8.12
C ILE A 164 1.20 -2.28 -7.77
N LEU A 165 2.41 -2.83 -7.71
CA LEU A 165 2.71 -4.14 -7.14
C LEU A 165 3.46 -3.94 -5.83
N THR A 166 2.90 -4.43 -4.72
CA THR A 166 3.42 -4.07 -3.39
C THR A 166 3.26 -5.19 -2.36
N ASP A 167 4.23 -5.29 -1.45
CA ASP A 167 4.10 -6.01 -0.18
C ASP A 167 3.92 -5.05 1.03
N SER A 168 3.75 -3.74 0.76
CA SER A 168 3.55 -2.71 1.75
C SER A 168 2.13 -2.63 2.23
N GLY A 169 2.00 -2.56 3.55
CA GLY A 169 0.72 -2.33 4.20
C GLY A 169 0.21 -0.91 3.97
N GLY A 170 1.06 0.09 4.15
CA GLY A 170 0.67 1.49 3.95
C GLY A 170 0.19 1.76 2.52
N VAL A 171 0.89 1.20 1.52
CA VAL A 171 0.50 1.37 0.11
C VAL A 171 -0.87 0.75 -0.18
N GLN A 172 -1.22 -0.38 0.43
CA GLN A 172 -2.56 -0.97 0.31
C GLN A 172 -3.66 -0.05 0.85
N GLU A 173 -3.35 0.76 1.86
CA GLU A 173 -4.29 1.75 2.41
C GLU A 173 -4.31 3.02 1.57
N GLU A 174 -3.17 3.49 1.08
CA GLU A 174 -3.05 4.79 0.42
C GLU A 174 -3.46 4.77 -1.06
N ALA A 175 -2.96 3.80 -1.83
CA ALA A 175 -3.12 3.77 -3.28
C ALA A 175 -4.59 3.77 -3.76
N PRO A 176 -5.55 3.10 -3.09
CA PRO A 176 -6.96 3.19 -3.45
C PRO A 176 -7.52 4.61 -3.42
N SER A 177 -7.10 5.46 -2.47
CA SER A 177 -7.53 6.87 -2.41
C SER A 177 -7.00 7.72 -3.58
N LEU A 178 -6.01 7.22 -4.31
CA LEU A 178 -5.51 7.83 -5.55
C LEU A 178 -6.10 7.16 -6.81
N GLY A 179 -7.06 6.24 -6.65
CA GLY A 179 -7.68 5.48 -7.73
C GLY A 179 -6.70 4.54 -8.43
N LYS A 180 -5.73 3.97 -7.69
CA LYS A 180 -4.68 3.10 -8.25
C LYS A 180 -4.93 1.65 -7.90
N PRO A 181 -5.11 0.76 -8.89
CA PRO A 181 -5.14 -0.68 -8.68
C PRO A 181 -3.88 -1.19 -7.98
N VAL A 182 -4.06 -2.08 -6.99
CA VAL A 182 -2.98 -2.66 -6.19
C VAL A 182 -2.97 -4.18 -6.30
N LEU A 183 -1.84 -4.75 -6.72
CA LEU A 183 -1.56 -6.18 -6.64
C LEU A 183 -0.65 -6.46 -5.43
N VAL A 184 -1.17 -7.20 -4.47
CA VAL A 184 -0.52 -7.49 -3.19
C VAL A 184 0.36 -8.73 -3.30
N LEU A 185 1.66 -8.52 -3.17
CA LEU A 185 2.73 -9.52 -3.32
C LEU A 185 2.93 -10.35 -2.03
N ARG A 186 1.82 -10.86 -1.46
CA ARG A 186 1.81 -11.64 -0.22
C ARG A 186 0.83 -12.79 -0.33
N SER A 187 1.05 -13.85 0.43
CA SER A 187 0.11 -14.98 0.53
C SER A 187 -1.03 -14.72 1.52
N THR A 188 -0.83 -13.79 2.47
CA THR A 188 -1.81 -13.36 3.45
C THR A 188 -1.73 -11.85 3.65
N THR A 189 -2.80 -11.24 4.18
CA THR A 189 -2.83 -9.81 4.48
C THR A 189 -3.57 -9.53 5.79
N GLU A 190 -3.05 -8.60 6.59
CA GLU A 190 -3.74 -8.01 7.73
C GLU A 190 -4.75 -6.91 7.33
N ARG A 191 -4.97 -6.74 6.02
CA ARG A 191 -5.86 -5.75 5.40
C ARG A 191 -6.91 -6.44 4.52
N PRO A 192 -7.76 -7.31 5.08
CA PRO A 192 -8.79 -7.99 4.31
C PRO A 192 -9.76 -6.99 3.67
N GLU A 193 -9.96 -5.82 4.27
CA GLU A 193 -10.92 -4.83 3.80
C GLU A 193 -10.58 -4.32 2.38
N ALA A 194 -9.29 -4.15 2.06
CA ALA A 194 -8.85 -3.75 0.72
C ALA A 194 -9.23 -4.79 -0.36
N ILE A 195 -9.18 -6.07 0.01
CA ILE A 195 -9.50 -7.19 -0.87
C ILE A 195 -11.01 -7.31 -1.02
N GLU A 196 -11.76 -7.23 0.09
CA GLU A 196 -13.22 -7.27 0.10
C GLU A 196 -13.85 -6.08 -0.66
N ALA A 197 -13.28 -4.88 -0.51
CA ALA A 197 -13.69 -3.70 -1.26
C ALA A 197 -13.30 -3.76 -2.74
N GLY A 198 -12.47 -4.72 -3.14
CA GLY A 198 -11.97 -4.86 -4.51
C GLY A 198 -11.07 -3.72 -4.95
N THR A 199 -10.44 -3.00 -4.03
CA THR A 199 -9.44 -1.95 -4.32
C THR A 199 -8.03 -2.52 -4.46
N ALA A 200 -7.82 -3.73 -3.94
CA ALA A 200 -6.58 -4.48 -4.04
C ALA A 200 -6.85 -5.97 -4.34
N MET A 201 -5.87 -6.68 -4.89
CA MET A 201 -5.95 -8.12 -5.17
C MET A 201 -4.73 -8.84 -4.60
N LEU A 202 -4.95 -9.90 -3.84
CA LEU A 202 -3.88 -10.75 -3.31
C LEU A 202 -3.38 -11.70 -4.40
N VAL A 203 -2.12 -11.54 -4.82
CA VAL A 203 -1.55 -12.32 -5.95
C VAL A 203 -0.37 -13.21 -5.54
N GLY A 204 0.12 -13.08 -4.30
CA GLY A 204 1.29 -13.82 -3.84
C GLY A 204 2.56 -13.46 -4.62
N THR A 205 3.49 -14.41 -4.68
CA THR A 205 4.80 -14.25 -5.34
C THR A 205 4.98 -15.19 -6.53
N SER A 206 3.92 -15.86 -6.96
CA SER A 206 3.94 -16.72 -8.15
C SER A 206 4.07 -15.87 -9.41
N GLY A 207 5.14 -16.06 -10.18
CA GLY A 207 5.39 -15.29 -11.39
C GLY A 207 4.23 -15.39 -12.40
N GLU A 208 3.68 -16.59 -12.61
CA GLU A 208 2.53 -16.80 -13.49
C GLU A 208 1.30 -15.99 -13.05
N THR A 209 1.00 -16.01 -11.75
CA THR A 209 -0.14 -15.27 -11.19
C THR A 209 0.05 -13.77 -11.36
N ILE A 210 1.26 -13.27 -11.05
CA ILE A 210 1.59 -11.84 -11.19
C ILE A 210 1.45 -11.39 -12.65
N VAL A 211 2.01 -12.15 -13.61
CA VAL A 211 1.90 -11.84 -15.04
C VAL A 211 0.44 -11.84 -15.48
N LYS A 212 -0.33 -12.87 -15.13
CA LYS A 212 -1.75 -12.99 -15.50
C LYS A 212 -2.59 -11.81 -14.98
N GLN A 213 -2.49 -11.50 -13.69
CA GLN A 213 -3.32 -10.47 -13.08
C GLN A 213 -2.90 -9.06 -13.52
N THR A 214 -1.59 -8.83 -13.71
CA THR A 214 -1.11 -7.56 -14.26
C THR A 214 -1.60 -7.40 -15.70
N GLN A 215 -1.50 -8.43 -16.54
CA GLN A 215 -1.96 -8.36 -17.92
C GLN A 215 -3.47 -8.10 -18.00
N SER A 216 -4.27 -8.70 -17.12
CA SER A 216 -5.71 -8.40 -17.03
C SER A 216 -5.99 -6.92 -16.77
N LEU A 217 -5.20 -6.25 -15.93
CA LEU A 217 -5.35 -4.80 -15.67
C LEU A 217 -4.81 -3.92 -16.80
N LEU A 218 -3.84 -4.41 -17.57
CA LEU A 218 -3.24 -3.69 -18.70
C LEU A 218 -4.11 -3.76 -19.96
N ASP A 219 -4.79 -4.88 -20.19
CA ASP A 219 -5.55 -5.17 -21.41
C ASP A 219 -7.04 -4.84 -21.27
N ASP A 220 -7.64 -5.08 -20.10
CA ASP A 220 -9.06 -4.88 -19.85
C ASP A 220 -9.32 -3.60 -19.05
N LYS A 221 -9.74 -2.56 -19.77
CA LYS A 221 -10.11 -1.26 -19.18
C LYS A 221 -11.26 -1.36 -18.18
N ALA A 222 -12.18 -2.30 -18.35
CA ALA A 222 -13.31 -2.47 -17.42
C ALA A 222 -12.86 -3.13 -16.12
N VAL A 223 -11.93 -4.09 -16.17
CA VAL A 223 -11.30 -4.65 -14.97
C VAL A 223 -10.50 -3.58 -14.23
N TYR A 224 -9.70 -2.80 -14.96
CA TYR A 224 -8.95 -1.67 -14.39
C TYR A 224 -9.88 -0.65 -13.71
N ALA A 225 -10.88 -0.15 -14.46
CA ALA A 225 -11.78 0.89 -13.98
C ALA A 225 -12.52 0.46 -12.71
N ARG A 226 -12.98 -0.79 -12.65
CA ARG A 226 -13.67 -1.34 -11.48
C ARG A 226 -12.82 -1.27 -10.22
N MET A 227 -11.56 -1.67 -10.31
CA MET A 227 -10.63 -1.62 -9.17
C MET A 227 -10.26 -0.18 -8.80
N ALA A 228 -10.04 0.67 -9.80
CA ALA A 228 -9.67 2.08 -9.62
C ALA A 228 -10.81 2.94 -9.05
N SER A 229 -12.08 2.59 -9.29
CA SER A 229 -13.24 3.35 -8.84
C SER A 229 -13.80 2.94 -7.49
N ASN A 230 -13.33 1.82 -6.93
CA ASN A 230 -13.84 1.31 -5.66
C ASN A 230 -13.48 2.24 -4.51
N VAL A 231 -14.41 2.36 -3.55
CA VAL A 231 -14.23 3.24 -2.39
C VAL A 231 -13.17 2.65 -1.46
N ASN A 232 -12.22 3.48 -1.06
CA ASN A 232 -11.20 3.07 -0.10
C ASN A 232 -11.84 2.81 1.28
N PRO A 233 -11.79 1.57 1.82
CA PRO A 233 -12.39 1.26 3.12
C PRO A 233 -11.65 1.91 4.29
N TYR A 234 -10.42 2.41 4.09
CA TYR A 234 -9.60 2.98 5.15
C TYR A 234 -9.85 4.46 5.42
N GLY A 235 -10.71 5.13 4.65
CA GLY A 235 -11.18 6.47 5.01
C GLY A 235 -11.24 7.47 3.86
N ASP A 236 -11.73 8.66 4.21
CA ASP A 236 -12.05 9.77 3.32
C ASP A 236 -11.12 10.99 3.51
N GLY A 237 -10.05 10.84 4.29
CA GLY A 237 -9.10 11.91 4.61
C GLY A 237 -9.59 12.92 5.63
N LYS A 238 -10.53 12.53 6.50
CA LYS A 238 -11.04 13.34 7.62
C LYS A 238 -10.83 12.67 8.98
N ALA A 239 -9.93 11.70 9.08
CA ALA A 239 -9.70 10.97 10.32
C ALA A 239 -9.17 11.90 11.42
N GLY A 240 -8.26 12.83 11.08
CA GLY A 240 -7.71 13.80 12.03
C GLY A 240 -8.79 14.72 12.61
N GLU A 241 -9.69 15.23 11.78
CA GLU A 241 -10.83 16.06 12.21
C GLU A 241 -11.74 15.29 13.18
N ARG A 242 -12.09 14.03 12.86
CA ARG A 242 -12.90 13.18 13.74
C ARG A 242 -12.22 12.94 15.08
N ILE A 243 -10.92 12.62 15.08
CA ILE A 243 -10.14 12.37 16.29
C ILE A 243 -10.14 13.61 17.20
N VAL A 244 -9.85 14.78 16.65
CA VAL A 244 -9.85 16.05 17.42
C VAL A 244 -11.22 16.31 18.04
N ASN A 245 -12.30 16.16 17.26
CA ASN A 245 -13.66 16.38 17.77
C ASN A 245 -14.02 15.41 18.91
N ILE A 246 -13.64 14.14 18.80
CA ILE A 246 -13.88 13.14 19.86
C ILE A 246 -13.15 13.53 21.15
N VAL A 247 -11.87 13.90 21.05
CA VAL A 247 -11.05 14.28 22.22
C VAL A 247 -11.60 15.55 22.87
N LEU A 248 -11.93 16.58 22.09
CA LEU A 248 -12.51 17.82 22.62
C LEU A 248 -13.84 17.57 23.34
N ASN A 249 -14.72 16.74 22.77
CA ASN A 249 -15.98 16.39 23.40
C ASN A 249 -15.77 15.67 24.74
N ALA A 250 -14.86 14.70 24.80
CA ALA A 250 -14.57 13.99 26.05
C ALA A 250 -14.06 14.94 27.15
N LEU A 251 -13.09 15.80 26.81
CA LEU A 251 -12.53 16.78 27.75
C LEU A 251 -13.55 17.84 28.20
N SER A 252 -14.54 18.16 27.37
CA SER A 252 -15.62 19.10 27.73
C SER A 252 -16.64 18.52 28.69
N THR A 253 -16.76 17.19 28.76
CA THR A 253 -17.73 16.48 29.62
C THR A 253 -17.16 16.18 31.02
N GLU A 254 -15.85 16.34 31.21
CA GLU A 254 -15.16 16.18 32.51
C GLU A 254 -15.09 17.48 33.34
N ARG A 255 -15.66 18.58 32.85
CA ARG A 255 -15.84 19.85 33.58
C ARG A 255 -17.27 20.00 34.06
#